data_AF-A0A1Z5KB30-F1
#
_entry.id   AF-A0A1Z5KB30-F1
#
_cell.length_a   1.000
_cell.length_b   1.000
_cell.length_c   1.000
_cell.angle_alpha   90.00
_cell.angle_beta   90.00
_cell.angle_gamma   90.00
#
_symmetry.space_group_name_H-M   'P 1'
#
loop_
_entity.id
_entity.type
_entity.pdbx_description
1 polymer ?
#
loop_
_entity_poly.entity_id
_entity_poly.type
_entity_poly.pdbx_seq_one_letter_code
_entity_poly.pdbx_strand_id
1 'polypeptide(L)'
;MLSHHHSTINAFLLLPRHSTSRTTTTTTTTTTTTTTTTLLLSTSRSARDQERRDEAQRRQARAKDVVIGQTSAVPGAQDYALNTQHTEQEWLRSMTPDEKMIYQYTEQGMGYLKLLRVREAVDAFQQVYTLKPDAYVWQAGLALYYVHDLKSAADRLAQCARTYETKLGQPATEERIWWYACQLRSRFFQQDQSQDDDFTSPSTWTPLPYNAETTDQLLASETRKVVRIAHELFRASFENMDPLRVVVARAQLRSIAGPPQQQRPDPKLWKLNAWYYLGLHYDAVGDVLAAKQCMKRALLLASGGNASDIIHVLPMLHMSQRNWFDDEDDKNCEEEPKTSGVSQMSENDAPLPSTHDSTLATNPHYSAYKDADPYFVQSLQADLEEMRYYDLRDALRAKGIPGTGTKAELVQRLMLSLLTEAGQL
;
A
#
# COMPACT_ATOMS: atom_id res chain seq x y z
N MET A 1 40.38 18.73 -30.67
CA MET A 1 40.07 18.61 -29.23
C MET A 1 38.62 18.97 -29.04
N LEU A 2 37.75 17.96 -29.09
CA LEU A 2 36.30 18.11 -29.04
C LEU A 2 35.87 18.25 -27.58
N SER A 3 35.34 19.42 -27.21
CA SER A 3 34.74 19.64 -25.89
C SER A 3 33.37 18.96 -25.86
N HIS A 4 33.25 17.90 -25.06
CA HIS A 4 31.96 17.32 -24.72
C HIS A 4 31.17 18.32 -23.86
N HIS A 5 30.22 19.01 -24.49
CA HIS A 5 29.12 19.64 -23.78
C HIS A 5 28.20 18.55 -23.21
N HIS A 6 28.36 18.24 -21.93
CA HIS A 6 27.30 17.58 -21.16
C HIS A 6 26.15 18.57 -21.01
N SER A 7 25.17 18.47 -21.91
CA SER A 7 23.87 19.09 -21.72
C SER A 7 23.11 18.27 -20.68
N THR A 8 23.05 18.76 -19.44
CA THR A 8 22.19 18.24 -18.38
C THR A 8 20.74 18.57 -18.72
N ILE A 9 20.15 17.77 -19.61
CA ILE A 9 18.72 17.82 -19.89
C ILE A 9 18.01 17.18 -18.70
N ASN A 10 17.33 18.02 -17.91
CA ASN A 10 16.36 17.61 -16.90
C ASN A 10 15.19 16.88 -17.58
N ALA A 11 15.38 15.59 -17.86
CA ALA A 11 14.37 14.74 -18.49
C ALA A 11 13.29 14.39 -17.46
N PHE A 12 12.11 14.95 -17.74
CA PHE A 12 10.86 14.80 -17.03
C PHE A 12 10.48 13.33 -16.86
N LEU A 13 10.08 13.01 -15.64
CA LEU A 13 9.55 11.71 -15.28
C LEU A 13 8.12 11.59 -15.83
N LEU A 14 7.82 10.47 -16.49
CA LEU A 14 6.45 10.00 -16.76
C LEU A 14 5.80 9.54 -15.44
N LEU A 15 5.75 10.43 -14.45
CA LEU A 15 5.11 10.13 -13.17
C LEU A 15 3.61 10.41 -13.25
N PRO A 16 2.78 9.51 -12.69
CA PRO A 16 1.41 9.86 -12.34
C PRO A 16 1.42 11.12 -11.47
N ARG A 17 0.75 12.18 -11.93
CA ARG A 17 0.65 13.44 -11.17
C ARG A 17 -0.23 13.23 -9.94
N HIS A 18 0.36 12.91 -8.80
CA HIS A 18 -0.32 13.09 -7.51
C HIS A 18 -0.15 14.53 -7.04
N SER A 19 -1.21 15.32 -7.16
CA SER A 19 -1.26 16.68 -6.59
C SER A 19 -1.25 16.61 -5.07
N THR A 20 -0.10 16.87 -4.44
CA THR A 20 0.00 17.12 -3.01
C THR A 20 0.84 18.36 -2.78
N SER A 21 0.19 19.52 -2.68
CA SER A 21 0.82 20.76 -2.20
C SER A 21 0.33 21.07 -0.80
N ARG A 22 1.19 20.88 0.21
CA ARG A 22 1.04 21.52 1.52
C ARG A 22 2.40 21.83 2.13
N THR A 23 3.00 22.94 1.71
CA THR A 23 4.11 23.60 2.42
C THR A 23 3.51 24.40 3.57
N THR A 24 3.73 23.95 4.80
CA THR A 24 3.41 24.72 6.01
C THR A 24 4.57 25.64 6.36
N THR A 25 4.45 26.90 5.98
CA THR A 25 5.33 27.97 6.47
C THR A 25 4.70 28.57 7.73
N THR A 26 5.31 28.31 8.89
CA THR A 26 4.83 28.81 10.19
C THR A 26 5.32 30.24 10.40
N THR A 27 4.47 31.23 10.11
CA THR A 27 4.75 32.64 10.40
C THR A 27 3.97 33.08 11.63
N THR A 28 4.67 33.21 12.76
CA THR A 28 4.14 33.71 14.03
C THR A 28 3.83 35.21 13.90
N THR A 29 2.55 35.57 13.83
CA THR A 29 2.10 36.97 13.84
C THR A 29 1.22 37.21 15.06
N THR A 30 1.67 38.13 15.92
CA THR A 30 0.99 38.57 17.14
C THR A 30 -0.15 39.52 16.76
N THR A 31 -1.40 39.13 17.04
CA THR A 31 -2.58 39.94 16.69
C THR A 31 -3.26 40.47 17.95
N THR A 32 -3.38 41.80 18.03
CA THR A 32 -4.09 42.57 19.05
C THR A 32 -5.61 42.45 18.83
N THR A 33 -6.34 42.07 19.88
CA THR A 33 -7.80 41.83 19.85
C THR A 33 -8.58 43.13 20.07
N THR A 34 -9.34 43.55 19.06
CA THR A 34 -10.38 44.59 19.19
C THR A 34 -11.74 43.94 18.96
N THR A 35 -12.55 43.86 20.00
CA THR A 35 -13.84 43.16 20.00
C THR A 35 -14.94 44.08 19.49
N THR A 36 -15.34 43.93 18.22
CA THR A 36 -16.51 44.62 17.65
C THR A 36 -17.64 43.60 17.46
N THR A 37 -18.60 43.63 18.38
CA THR A 37 -19.83 42.81 18.33
C THR A 37 -20.72 43.27 17.17
N THR A 38 -20.72 42.49 16.08
CA THR A 38 -21.57 42.73 14.90
C THR A 38 -22.62 41.62 14.82
N LEU A 39 -23.91 41.99 14.94
CA LEU A 39 -25.07 41.12 14.77
C LEU A 39 -25.14 40.60 13.32
N LEU A 40 -24.90 39.29 13.13
CA LEU A 40 -24.91 38.62 11.82
C LEU A 40 -26.33 38.11 11.47
N LEU A 41 -27.00 38.80 10.55
CA LEU A 41 -28.07 38.19 9.76
C LEU A 41 -27.44 37.22 8.75
N SER A 42 -27.64 35.92 8.94
CA SER A 42 -27.23 34.87 8.00
C SER A 42 -28.17 34.84 6.80
N THR A 43 -27.95 35.74 5.83
CA THR A 43 -28.54 35.58 4.49
C THR A 43 -27.88 34.37 3.83
N SER A 44 -28.65 33.34 3.50
CA SER A 44 -28.15 32.17 2.77
C SER A 44 -27.62 32.63 1.41
N ARG A 45 -26.30 32.62 1.25
CA ARG A 45 -25.65 33.00 -0.01
C ARG A 45 -25.69 31.83 -0.97
N SER A 46 -25.80 32.12 -2.27
CA SER A 46 -25.69 31.09 -3.30
C SER A 46 -24.27 30.50 -3.31
N ALA A 47 -24.13 29.22 -3.66
CA ALA A 47 -22.82 28.56 -3.78
C ALA A 47 -21.86 29.34 -4.70
N ARG A 48 -22.40 30.00 -5.73
CA ARG A 48 -21.66 30.83 -6.68
C ARG A 48 -21.06 32.09 -6.06
N ASP A 49 -21.72 32.67 -5.06
CA ASP A 49 -21.20 33.85 -4.35
C ASP A 49 -20.19 33.48 -3.29
N GLN A 50 -20.30 32.29 -2.72
CA GLN A 50 -19.30 31.72 -1.82
C GLN A 50 -18.01 31.42 -2.59
N GLU A 51 -18.10 30.74 -3.73
CA GLU A 51 -16.95 30.42 -4.60
C GLU A 51 -16.22 31.69 -5.07
N ARG A 52 -16.95 32.75 -5.44
CA ARG A 52 -16.35 34.04 -5.82
C ARG A 52 -15.56 34.70 -4.69
N ARG A 53 -16.02 34.58 -3.44
CA ARG A 53 -15.33 35.14 -2.28
C ARG A 53 -14.13 34.31 -1.88
N ASP A 54 -14.29 32.99 -1.84
CA ASP A 54 -13.20 32.07 -1.52
C ASP A 54 -12.07 32.27 -2.53
N GLU A 55 -12.39 32.45 -3.81
CA GLU A 55 -11.40 32.79 -4.84
C GLU A 55 -10.77 34.18 -4.64
N ALA A 56 -11.57 35.21 -4.32
CA ALA A 56 -11.03 36.53 -3.99
C ALA A 56 -10.10 36.51 -2.77
N GLN A 57 -10.42 35.71 -1.75
CA GLN A 57 -9.63 35.54 -0.54
C GLN A 57 -8.33 34.76 -0.84
N ARG A 58 -8.41 33.69 -1.65
CA ARG A 58 -7.21 32.99 -2.15
C ARG A 58 -6.32 33.94 -2.97
N ARG A 59 -6.87 34.87 -3.73
CA ARG A 59 -6.10 35.88 -4.48
C ARG A 59 -5.42 36.91 -3.57
N GLN A 60 -6.12 37.43 -2.56
CA GLN A 60 -5.51 38.35 -1.58
C GLN A 60 -4.38 37.68 -0.80
N ALA A 61 -4.55 36.41 -0.41
CA ALA A 61 -3.50 35.65 0.25
C ALA A 61 -2.28 35.41 -0.66
N ARG A 62 -2.50 35.26 -1.97
CA ARG A 62 -1.45 35.00 -2.99
C ARG A 62 -0.84 36.26 -3.61
N ALA A 63 -1.37 37.44 -3.32
CA ALA A 63 -0.89 38.72 -3.87
C ALA A 63 0.57 39.05 -3.51
N LYS A 64 1.15 38.36 -2.52
CA LYS A 64 2.56 38.50 -2.10
C LYS A 64 3.47 37.39 -2.64
N ASP A 65 2.94 36.39 -3.34
CA ASP A 65 3.67 35.18 -3.72
C ASP A 65 3.27 34.73 -5.13
N VAL A 66 3.85 35.40 -6.15
CA VAL A 66 3.59 35.09 -7.56
C VAL A 66 4.49 33.94 -7.98
N VAL A 67 3.97 32.71 -7.90
CA VAL A 67 4.62 31.51 -8.41
C VAL A 67 4.10 31.23 -9.83
N ILE A 68 5.02 31.14 -10.81
CA ILE A 68 4.72 30.77 -12.19
C ILE A 68 4.05 29.38 -12.21
N GLY A 69 2.84 29.30 -12.76
CA GLY A 69 2.09 28.05 -12.93
C GLY A 69 0.85 27.87 -12.04
N GLN A 70 0.55 28.81 -11.12
CA GLN A 70 -0.63 28.71 -10.23
C GLN A 70 -1.80 29.67 -10.51
N THR A 71 -1.63 30.75 -11.28
CA THR A 71 -2.73 31.61 -11.75
C THR A 71 -2.33 32.40 -12.99
N SER A 72 -3.28 32.69 -13.89
CA SER A 72 -3.11 33.72 -14.93
C SER A 72 -2.79 35.07 -14.26
N ALA A 73 -1.63 35.68 -14.55
CA ALA A 73 -1.18 36.93 -13.93
C ALA A 73 -1.98 38.19 -14.35
N VAL A 74 -3.13 38.02 -15.02
CA VAL A 74 -3.91 39.12 -15.60
C VAL A 74 -5.20 39.33 -14.81
N PRO A 75 -5.41 40.51 -14.21
CA PRO A 75 -6.67 40.87 -13.55
C PRO A 75 -7.87 40.68 -14.48
N GLY A 76 -8.81 39.81 -14.10
CA GLY A 76 -10.01 39.51 -14.89
C GLY A 76 -9.87 38.35 -15.88
N ALA A 77 -8.68 37.80 -16.10
CA ALA A 77 -8.54 36.54 -16.83
C ALA A 77 -9.10 35.40 -16.00
N GLN A 78 -9.95 34.58 -16.61
CA GLN A 78 -10.20 33.25 -16.08
C GLN A 78 -8.89 32.46 -16.18
N ASP A 79 -8.55 31.66 -15.17
CA ASP A 79 -7.48 30.69 -15.31
C ASP A 79 -7.76 29.89 -16.58
N TYR A 80 -6.79 29.82 -17.50
CA TYR A 80 -6.97 29.05 -18.72
C TYR A 80 -7.44 27.65 -18.30
N ALA A 81 -8.58 27.20 -18.82
CA ALA A 81 -9.03 25.85 -18.57
C ALA A 81 -7.87 24.93 -18.97
N LEU A 82 -7.26 24.25 -18.00
CA LEU A 82 -6.12 23.38 -18.23
C LEU A 82 -6.59 22.24 -19.12
N ASN A 83 -6.43 22.39 -20.43
CA ASN A 83 -6.72 21.35 -21.38
C ASN A 83 -5.54 20.38 -21.36
N THR A 84 -5.65 19.37 -20.51
CA THR A 84 -4.63 18.33 -20.33
C THR A 84 -4.32 17.62 -21.64
N GLN A 85 -5.35 17.32 -22.45
CA GLN A 85 -5.18 16.69 -23.76
C GLN A 85 -4.38 17.57 -24.73
N HIS A 86 -4.68 18.88 -24.79
CA HIS A 86 -3.92 19.80 -25.63
C HIS A 86 -2.46 19.90 -25.17
N THR A 87 -2.25 20.04 -23.86
CA THR A 87 -0.90 20.13 -23.26
C THR A 87 -0.10 18.86 -23.54
N GLU A 88 -0.72 17.68 -23.41
CA GLU A 88 -0.11 16.40 -23.74
C GLU A 88 0.23 16.29 -25.23
N GLN A 89 -0.67 16.71 -26.13
CA GLN A 89 -0.42 16.73 -27.57
C GLN A 89 0.73 17.67 -27.96
N GLU A 90 0.81 18.86 -27.37
CA GLU A 90 1.92 19.79 -27.61
C GLU A 90 3.24 19.23 -27.11
N TRP A 91 3.23 18.59 -25.93
CA TRP A 91 4.39 17.91 -25.38
C TRP A 91 4.84 16.74 -26.27
N LEU A 92 3.91 15.90 -26.74
CA LEU A 92 4.21 14.82 -27.68
C LEU A 92 4.78 15.35 -29.01
N ARG A 93 4.37 16.53 -29.47
CA ARG A 93 4.92 17.15 -30.67
C ARG A 93 6.37 17.61 -30.47
N SER A 94 6.71 18.15 -29.30
CA SER A 94 8.03 18.70 -28.99
C SER A 94 9.09 17.65 -28.63
N MET A 95 8.68 16.42 -28.34
CA MET A 95 9.61 15.31 -28.09
C MET A 95 10.54 15.00 -29.27
N THR A 96 11.77 14.63 -28.91
CA THR A 96 12.72 13.99 -29.83
C THR A 96 12.21 12.62 -30.32
N PRO A 97 12.71 12.10 -31.45
CA PRO A 97 12.33 10.78 -31.94
C PRO A 97 12.50 9.66 -30.89
N ASP A 98 13.61 9.67 -30.15
CA ASP A 98 13.89 8.65 -29.12
C ASP A 98 12.92 8.75 -27.94
N GLU A 99 12.59 9.96 -27.49
CA GLU A 99 11.59 10.17 -26.43
C GLU A 99 10.19 9.69 -26.85
N LYS A 100 9.81 9.90 -28.13
CA LYS A 100 8.55 9.36 -28.68
C LYS A 100 8.55 7.83 -28.64
N MET A 101 9.64 7.19 -29.02
CA MET A 101 9.77 5.72 -28.97
C MET A 101 9.72 5.20 -27.53
N ILE A 102 10.42 5.85 -26.58
CA ILE A 102 10.37 5.51 -25.15
C ILE A 102 8.93 5.60 -24.62
N TYR A 103 8.22 6.69 -24.93
CA TYR A 103 6.82 6.87 -24.55
C TYR A 103 5.94 5.77 -25.14
N GLN A 104 6.06 5.49 -26.44
CA GLN A 104 5.29 4.45 -27.12
C GLN A 104 5.52 3.07 -26.52
N TYR A 105 6.77 2.66 -26.28
CA TYR A 105 7.07 1.37 -25.68
C TYR A 105 6.62 1.28 -24.22
N THR A 106 6.66 2.39 -23.48
CA THR A 106 6.11 2.45 -22.11
C THR A 106 4.60 2.24 -22.12
N GLU A 107 3.87 2.96 -22.99
CA GLU A 107 2.42 2.79 -23.15
C GLU A 107 2.04 1.39 -23.63
N GLN A 108 2.81 0.80 -24.55
CA GLN A 108 2.63 -0.57 -25.01
C GLN A 108 2.83 -1.57 -23.85
N GLY A 109 3.90 -1.44 -23.07
CA GLY A 109 4.16 -2.31 -21.91
C GLY A 109 3.04 -2.23 -20.87
N MET A 110 2.56 -1.01 -20.59
CA MET A 110 1.41 -0.80 -19.72
C MET A 110 0.11 -1.41 -20.29
N GLY A 111 -0.12 -1.26 -21.59
CA GLY A 111 -1.24 -1.88 -22.30
C GLY A 111 -1.19 -3.40 -22.21
N TYR A 112 -0.02 -4.01 -22.40
CA TYR A 112 0.17 -5.45 -22.27
C TYR A 112 -0.07 -5.94 -20.83
N LEU A 113 0.41 -5.23 -19.80
CA LEU A 113 0.07 -5.56 -18.40
C LEU A 113 -1.44 -5.51 -18.15
N LYS A 114 -2.12 -4.49 -18.67
CA LYS A 114 -3.58 -4.34 -18.56
C LYS A 114 -4.35 -5.47 -19.24
N LEU A 115 -3.80 -6.01 -20.33
CA LEU A 115 -4.30 -7.16 -21.06
C LEU A 115 -3.78 -8.50 -20.52
N LEU A 116 -3.08 -8.50 -19.38
CA LEU A 116 -2.53 -9.69 -18.73
C LEU A 116 -1.46 -10.43 -19.56
N ARG A 117 -0.90 -9.77 -20.57
CA ARG A 117 0.14 -10.26 -21.49
C ARG A 117 1.52 -9.92 -20.95
N VAL A 118 1.91 -10.60 -19.87
CA VAL A 118 3.09 -10.22 -19.07
C VAL A 118 4.39 -10.34 -19.85
N ARG A 119 4.57 -11.38 -20.67
CA ARG A 119 5.81 -11.57 -21.45
C ARG A 119 6.00 -10.44 -22.46
N GLU A 120 4.95 -10.08 -23.18
CA GLU A 120 4.99 -8.98 -24.14
C GLU A 120 5.19 -7.63 -23.45
N ALA A 121 4.70 -7.47 -22.22
CA ALA A 121 5.04 -6.31 -21.39
C ALA A 121 6.53 -6.24 -21.08
N VAL A 122 7.16 -7.37 -20.71
CA VAL A 122 8.63 -7.45 -20.49
C VAL A 122 9.38 -7.02 -21.76
N ASP A 123 9.00 -7.54 -22.92
CA ASP A 123 9.64 -7.22 -24.20
C ASP A 123 9.53 -5.72 -24.53
N ALA A 124 8.34 -5.14 -24.35
CA ALA A 124 8.11 -3.71 -24.58
C ALA A 124 8.95 -2.84 -23.64
N PHE A 125 8.98 -3.16 -22.34
CA PHE A 125 9.82 -2.43 -21.38
C PHE A 125 11.31 -2.60 -21.65
N GLN A 126 11.75 -3.74 -22.16
CA GLN A 126 13.15 -3.96 -22.54
C GLN A 126 13.59 -3.02 -23.68
N GLN A 127 12.69 -2.68 -24.61
CA GLN A 127 12.98 -1.67 -25.64
C GLN A 127 13.20 -0.28 -25.03
N VAL A 128 12.44 0.08 -23.99
CA VAL A 128 12.66 1.34 -23.24
C VAL A 128 14.08 1.39 -22.67
N TYR A 129 14.54 0.31 -22.04
CA TYR A 129 15.88 0.25 -21.45
C TYR A 129 17.01 0.18 -22.48
N THR A 130 16.73 -0.29 -23.70
CA THR A 130 17.68 -0.28 -24.81
C THR A 130 17.93 1.16 -25.29
N LEU A 131 16.88 1.98 -25.36
CA LEU A 131 16.98 3.39 -25.73
C LEU A 131 17.51 4.25 -24.57
N LYS A 132 17.09 3.95 -23.34
CA LYS A 132 17.45 4.72 -22.14
C LYS A 132 17.67 3.78 -20.93
N PRO A 133 18.92 3.36 -20.67
CA PRO A 133 19.24 2.41 -19.60
C PRO A 133 18.89 2.88 -18.18
N ASP A 134 18.77 4.19 -17.96
CA ASP A 134 18.42 4.82 -16.68
C ASP A 134 16.93 5.24 -16.60
N ALA A 135 16.09 4.76 -17.51
CA ALA A 135 14.66 5.06 -17.52
C ALA A 135 13.98 4.59 -16.22
N TYR A 136 13.14 5.46 -15.66
CA TYR A 136 12.31 5.13 -14.51
C TYR A 136 11.00 4.50 -14.99
N VAL A 137 10.95 3.16 -14.96
CA VAL A 137 9.78 2.35 -15.35
C VAL A 137 9.67 1.17 -14.37
N TRP A 138 9.22 1.44 -13.15
CA TRP A 138 9.19 0.42 -12.11
C TRP A 138 8.24 -0.75 -12.43
N GLN A 139 7.23 -0.52 -13.28
CA GLN A 139 6.32 -1.55 -13.80
C GLN A 139 7.04 -2.62 -14.62
N ALA A 140 8.24 -2.35 -15.14
CA ALA A 140 9.08 -3.39 -15.73
C ALA A 140 9.52 -4.43 -14.69
N GLY A 141 9.82 -3.98 -13.45
CA GLY A 141 10.11 -4.88 -12.33
C GLY A 141 8.90 -5.74 -11.95
N LEU A 142 7.70 -5.17 -12.02
CA LEU A 142 6.45 -5.91 -11.82
C LEU A 142 6.25 -7.00 -12.89
N ALA A 143 6.48 -6.68 -14.16
CA ALA A 143 6.38 -7.65 -15.25
C ALA A 143 7.38 -8.81 -15.06
N LEU A 144 8.63 -8.48 -14.67
CA LEU A 144 9.67 -9.47 -14.36
C LEU A 144 9.29 -10.37 -13.17
N TYR A 145 8.66 -9.82 -12.13
CA TYR A 145 8.16 -10.59 -10.99
C TYR A 145 7.17 -11.69 -11.43
N TYR A 146 6.24 -11.34 -12.32
CA TYR A 146 5.20 -12.26 -12.78
C TYR A 146 5.69 -13.32 -13.78
N VAL A 147 6.78 -13.07 -14.53
CA VAL A 147 7.45 -14.12 -15.32
C VAL A 147 8.44 -14.96 -14.50
N HIS A 148 8.46 -14.78 -13.17
CA HIS A 148 9.32 -15.47 -12.21
C HIS A 148 10.83 -15.20 -12.37
N ASP A 149 11.21 -14.12 -13.07
CA ASP A 149 12.59 -13.61 -13.03
C ASP A 149 12.75 -12.67 -11.82
N LEU A 150 12.70 -13.26 -10.62
CA LEU A 150 12.72 -12.52 -9.36
C LEU A 150 14.00 -11.70 -9.18
N LYS A 151 15.14 -12.22 -9.68
CA LYS A 151 16.43 -11.55 -9.60
C LYS A 151 16.45 -10.28 -10.44
N SER A 152 16.13 -10.38 -11.73
CA SER A 152 16.08 -9.20 -12.59
C SER A 152 15.00 -8.21 -12.12
N ALA A 153 13.87 -8.71 -11.60
CA ALA A 153 12.83 -7.86 -11.00
C ALA A 153 13.38 -7.02 -9.84
N ALA A 154 14.04 -7.66 -8.86
CA ALA A 154 14.63 -6.97 -7.72
C ALA A 154 15.72 -5.98 -8.15
N ASP A 155 16.63 -6.38 -9.05
CA ASP A 155 17.68 -5.50 -9.56
C ASP A 155 17.07 -4.25 -10.22
N ARG A 156 15.99 -4.43 -10.99
CA ARG A 156 15.26 -3.34 -11.66
C ARG A 156 14.53 -2.42 -10.69
N LEU A 157 13.84 -2.96 -9.70
CA LEU A 157 13.13 -2.21 -8.68
C LEU A 157 14.08 -1.39 -7.81
N ALA A 158 15.23 -1.96 -7.45
CA ALA A 158 16.27 -1.25 -6.72
C ALA A 158 16.84 -0.07 -7.53
N GLN A 159 17.04 -0.24 -8.84
CA GLN A 159 17.44 0.85 -9.72
C GLN A 159 16.38 1.95 -9.78
N CYS A 160 15.10 1.59 -9.95
CA CYS A 160 14.00 2.55 -10.01
C CYS A 160 13.86 3.33 -8.70
N ALA A 161 13.97 2.65 -7.55
CA ALA A 161 13.94 3.27 -6.24
C ALA A 161 15.03 4.35 -6.08
N ARG A 162 16.27 4.01 -6.45
CA ARG A 162 17.40 4.96 -6.44
C ARG A 162 17.13 6.19 -7.30
N THR A 163 16.66 5.97 -8.54
CA THR A 163 16.37 7.05 -9.48
C THR A 163 15.27 7.97 -8.96
N TYR A 164 14.21 7.39 -8.37
CA TYR A 164 13.10 8.14 -7.80
C TYR A 164 13.54 8.98 -6.59
N GLU A 165 14.20 8.36 -5.62
CA GLU A 165 14.67 9.01 -4.39
C GLU A 165 15.68 10.13 -4.68
N THR A 166 16.61 9.89 -5.61
CA THR A 166 17.61 10.90 -6.01
C THR A 166 16.96 12.09 -6.70
N LYS A 167 15.96 11.86 -7.56
CA LYS A 167 15.33 12.93 -8.36
C LYS A 167 14.29 13.73 -7.58
N LEU A 168 13.57 13.09 -6.68
CA LEU A 168 12.42 13.69 -6.01
C LEU A 168 12.64 13.96 -4.53
N GLY A 169 13.65 13.36 -3.91
CA GLY A 169 13.85 13.44 -2.46
C GLY A 169 12.69 12.81 -1.66
N GLN A 170 11.94 11.89 -2.26
CA GLN A 170 10.79 11.22 -1.66
C GLN A 170 11.01 9.69 -1.61
N PRO A 171 10.42 8.97 -0.64
CA PRO A 171 10.55 7.52 -0.54
C PRO A 171 9.98 6.82 -1.77
N ALA A 172 10.76 5.92 -2.37
CA ALA A 172 10.27 5.00 -3.40
C ALA A 172 9.60 3.77 -2.76
N THR A 173 8.54 4.03 -1.98
CA THR A 173 7.97 3.02 -1.06
C THR A 173 7.43 1.80 -1.80
N GLU A 174 6.80 2.00 -2.95
CA GLU A 174 6.18 0.90 -3.73
C GLU A 174 7.24 0.03 -4.38
N GLU A 175 8.30 0.62 -4.95
CA GLU A 175 9.44 -0.11 -5.49
C GLU A 175 10.12 -0.95 -4.42
N ARG A 176 10.26 -0.41 -3.21
CA ARG A 176 10.82 -1.12 -2.05
C ARG A 176 9.94 -2.28 -1.61
N ILE A 177 8.62 -2.10 -1.54
CA ILE A 177 7.67 -3.19 -1.23
C ILE A 177 7.86 -4.34 -2.23
N TRP A 178 7.85 -4.03 -3.52
CA TRP A 178 8.04 -5.03 -4.58
C TRP A 178 9.42 -5.68 -4.54
N TRP A 179 10.46 -4.91 -4.20
CA TRP A 179 11.80 -5.44 -4.02
C TRP A 179 11.84 -6.48 -2.89
N TYR A 180 11.26 -6.18 -1.72
CA TYR A 180 11.14 -7.14 -0.63
C TYR A 180 10.29 -8.36 -1.03
N ALA A 181 9.21 -8.17 -1.80
CA ALA A 181 8.39 -9.27 -2.30
C ALA A 181 9.19 -10.25 -3.16
N CYS A 182 10.04 -9.74 -4.06
CA CYS A 182 10.96 -10.58 -4.86
C CYS A 182 11.90 -11.40 -3.96
N GLN A 183 12.45 -10.76 -2.93
CA GLN A 183 13.41 -11.37 -2.03
C GLN A 183 12.78 -12.46 -1.14
N LEU A 184 11.62 -12.17 -0.55
CA LEU A 184 10.86 -13.13 0.25
C LEU A 184 10.48 -14.34 -0.59
N ARG A 185 9.94 -14.10 -1.80
CA ARG A 185 9.54 -15.18 -2.71
C ARG A 185 10.73 -16.03 -3.15
N SER A 186 11.90 -15.42 -3.39
CA SER A 186 13.10 -16.18 -3.74
C SER A 186 13.59 -17.04 -2.58
N ARG A 187 13.53 -16.56 -1.33
CA ARG A 187 13.89 -17.36 -0.15
C ARG A 187 12.96 -18.56 -0.01
N PHE A 188 11.66 -18.36 -0.21
CA PHE A 188 10.68 -19.43 -0.18
C PHE A 188 11.01 -20.53 -1.22
N PHE A 189 11.27 -20.16 -2.48
CA PHE A 189 11.65 -21.15 -3.51
C PHE A 189 12.98 -21.87 -3.23
N GLN A 190 13.94 -21.21 -2.59
CA GLN A 190 15.20 -21.86 -2.19
C GLN A 190 14.98 -22.89 -1.08
N GLN A 191 14.06 -22.64 -0.14
CA GLN A 191 13.72 -23.59 0.92
C GLN A 191 13.09 -24.87 0.32
N ASP A 192 12.19 -24.73 -0.64
CA ASP A 192 11.55 -25.86 -1.33
C ASP A 192 12.55 -26.71 -2.13
N GLN A 193 13.61 -26.11 -2.70
CA GLN A 193 14.62 -26.81 -3.50
C GLN A 193 15.73 -27.47 -2.67
N SER A 194 15.94 -27.02 -1.43
CA SER A 194 17.10 -27.42 -0.60
C SER A 194 17.08 -28.85 -0.04
N GLN A 195 16.14 -29.70 -0.46
CA GLN A 195 16.11 -31.11 -0.02
C GLN A 195 17.05 -32.02 -0.81
N ASP A 196 17.47 -31.68 -2.03
CA ASP A 196 18.10 -32.66 -2.93
C ASP A 196 19.54 -32.43 -3.37
N ASP A 197 20.18 -31.28 -3.14
CA ASP A 197 21.55 -31.08 -3.64
C ASP A 197 22.52 -30.31 -2.72
N ASP A 198 23.71 -30.90 -2.61
CA ASP A 198 24.90 -30.37 -1.96
C ASP A 198 25.43 -29.17 -2.78
N PHE A 199 25.41 -27.98 -2.17
CA PHE A 199 26.10 -26.75 -2.63
C PHE A 199 25.48 -25.94 -3.81
N THR A 200 25.11 -24.68 -3.53
CA THR A 200 25.52 -23.53 -4.36
C THR A 200 25.46 -22.24 -3.54
N SER A 201 26.47 -21.38 -3.67
CA SER A 201 26.59 -20.14 -2.89
C SER A 201 25.39 -19.20 -3.11
N PRO A 202 24.91 -18.51 -2.06
CA PRO A 202 23.77 -17.61 -2.17
C PRO A 202 24.03 -16.53 -3.21
N SER A 203 23.17 -16.48 -4.23
CA SER A 203 23.21 -15.46 -5.28
C SER A 203 23.26 -14.06 -4.65
N THR A 204 24.32 -13.30 -4.93
CA THR A 204 24.47 -11.94 -4.41
C THR A 204 23.50 -11.01 -5.12
N TRP A 205 22.41 -10.65 -4.46
CA TRP A 205 21.42 -9.68 -4.95
C TRP A 205 22.01 -8.27 -4.94
N THR A 206 21.59 -7.40 -5.86
CA THR A 206 21.97 -5.99 -5.79
C THR A 206 21.39 -5.40 -4.50
N PRO A 207 22.22 -4.96 -3.54
CA PRO A 207 21.70 -4.34 -2.33
C PRO A 207 21.00 -3.04 -2.72
N LEU A 208 19.85 -2.77 -2.10
CA LEU A 208 19.36 -1.40 -2.03
C LEU A 208 20.47 -0.57 -1.34
N PRO A 209 20.78 0.66 -1.80
CA PRO A 209 21.61 1.56 -1.01
C PRO A 209 20.85 1.85 0.27
N TYR A 210 21.20 1.09 1.30
CA TYR A 210 20.51 1.11 2.56
C TYR A 210 21.29 2.01 3.49
N ASN A 211 20.82 3.23 3.64
CA ASN A 211 21.06 3.96 4.88
C ASN A 211 19.79 3.80 5.73
N ALA A 212 19.89 3.06 6.84
CA ALA A 212 18.78 2.80 7.75
C ALA A 212 18.13 4.10 8.21
N GLU A 213 18.96 5.09 8.58
CA GLU A 213 18.51 6.40 9.04
C GLU A 213 17.76 7.15 7.94
N THR A 214 18.28 7.14 6.72
CA THR A 214 17.61 7.76 5.57
C THR A 214 16.30 7.05 5.23
N THR A 215 16.25 5.73 5.36
CA THR A 215 15.04 4.95 5.05
C THR A 215 13.93 5.26 6.06
N ASP A 216 14.25 5.34 7.35
CA ASP A 216 13.26 5.68 8.39
C ASP A 216 12.75 7.12 8.25
N GLN A 217 13.63 8.07 7.94
CA GLN A 217 13.25 9.46 7.67
C GLN A 217 12.37 9.57 6.42
N LEU A 218 12.72 8.85 5.34
CA LEU A 218 11.94 8.83 4.11
C LEU A 218 10.57 8.19 4.36
N LEU A 219 10.49 7.09 5.11
CA LEU A 219 9.20 6.47 5.48
C LEU A 219 8.34 7.36 6.36
N ALA A 220 8.94 8.17 7.23
CA ALA A 220 8.21 9.17 8.01
C ALA A 220 7.54 10.22 7.11
N SER A 221 8.08 10.46 5.90
CA SER A 221 7.49 11.34 4.90
C SER A 221 6.40 10.67 4.03
N GLU A 222 6.26 9.33 4.09
CA GLU A 222 5.19 8.62 3.37
C GLU A 222 3.84 8.93 4.00
N THR A 223 3.02 9.67 3.23
CA THR A 223 1.70 10.14 3.67
C THR A 223 0.61 9.08 3.49
N ARG A 224 0.83 8.09 2.61
CA ARG A 224 -0.13 7.02 2.34
C ARG A 224 -0.02 5.95 3.42
N LYS A 225 -0.93 6.02 4.41
CA LYS A 225 -0.99 5.10 5.56
C LYS A 225 -0.85 3.62 5.17
N VAL A 226 -1.62 3.16 4.18
CA VAL A 226 -1.61 1.75 3.74
C VAL A 226 -0.25 1.34 3.18
N VAL A 227 0.35 2.18 2.34
CA VAL A 227 1.66 1.90 1.72
C VAL A 227 2.76 1.88 2.77
N ARG A 228 2.70 2.78 3.78
CA ARG A 228 3.65 2.77 4.90
C ARG A 228 3.57 1.48 5.72
N ILE A 229 2.36 1.05 6.09
CA ILE A 229 2.16 -0.20 6.85
C ILE A 229 2.58 -1.42 6.01
N ALA A 230 2.26 -1.43 4.72
CA ALA A 230 2.71 -2.48 3.81
C ALA A 230 4.24 -2.53 3.75
N HIS A 231 4.92 -1.40 3.62
CA HIS A 231 6.39 -1.37 3.65
C HIS A 231 6.96 -1.92 4.97
N GLU A 232 6.38 -1.55 6.12
CA GLU A 232 6.77 -2.11 7.42
C GLU A 232 6.58 -3.63 7.49
N LEU A 233 5.46 -4.15 6.97
CA LEU A 233 5.19 -5.58 6.89
C LEU A 233 6.27 -6.33 6.09
N PHE A 234 6.55 -5.87 4.88
CA PHE A 234 7.53 -6.51 4.00
C PHE A 234 8.97 -6.40 4.56
N ARG A 235 9.34 -5.24 5.10
CA ARG A 235 10.65 -5.02 5.74
C ARG A 235 10.84 -5.90 6.97
N ALA A 236 9.85 -5.96 7.87
CA ALA A 236 9.91 -6.77 9.07
C ALA A 236 10.05 -8.27 8.76
N SER A 237 9.40 -8.72 7.67
CA SER A 237 9.48 -10.10 7.21
C SER A 237 10.85 -10.44 6.62
N PHE A 238 11.50 -9.51 5.93
CA PHE A 238 12.74 -9.77 5.22
C PHE A 238 14.01 -9.47 6.02
N GLU A 239 14.12 -8.27 6.60
CA GLU A 239 15.36 -7.77 7.22
C GLU A 239 15.55 -8.34 8.62
N ASN A 240 14.54 -8.17 9.48
CA ASN A 240 14.64 -8.49 10.90
C ASN A 240 14.07 -9.86 11.24
N MET A 241 13.29 -10.45 10.32
CA MET A 241 12.45 -11.62 10.59
C MET A 241 11.68 -11.47 11.91
N ASP A 242 11.17 -10.26 12.18
CA ASP A 242 10.51 -9.91 13.45
C ASP A 242 9.02 -10.31 13.38
N PRO A 243 8.62 -11.45 13.97
CA PRO A 243 7.26 -11.95 13.84
C PRO A 243 6.24 -11.00 14.47
N LEU A 244 6.62 -10.24 15.50
CA LEU A 244 5.68 -9.34 16.19
C LEU A 244 5.31 -8.16 15.31
N ARG A 245 6.29 -7.55 14.64
CA ARG A 245 6.04 -6.46 13.70
C ARG A 245 5.23 -6.93 12.50
N VAL A 246 5.48 -8.15 12.03
CA VAL A 246 4.67 -8.76 10.95
C VAL A 246 3.21 -8.91 11.38
N VAL A 247 2.98 -9.47 12.56
CA VAL A 247 1.63 -9.68 13.12
C VAL A 247 0.89 -8.35 13.33
N VAL A 248 1.55 -7.33 13.90
CA VAL A 248 0.96 -5.99 14.06
C VAL A 248 0.62 -5.36 12.71
N ALA A 249 1.54 -5.38 11.75
CA ALA A 249 1.32 -4.76 10.44
C ALA A 249 0.21 -5.47 9.64
N ARG A 250 0.12 -6.81 9.73
CA ARG A 250 -1.00 -7.59 9.17
C ARG A 250 -2.33 -7.18 9.80
N ALA A 251 -2.40 -7.13 11.12
CA ALA A 251 -3.62 -6.70 11.83
C ALA A 251 -4.03 -5.27 11.47
N GLN A 252 -3.08 -4.35 11.33
CA GLN A 252 -3.36 -2.97 10.89
C GLN A 252 -3.91 -2.92 9.46
N LEU A 253 -3.36 -3.69 8.52
CA LEU A 253 -3.89 -3.78 7.16
C LEU A 253 -5.29 -4.39 7.15
N ARG A 254 -5.55 -5.47 7.91
CA ARG A 254 -6.88 -6.09 7.99
C ARG A 254 -7.92 -5.12 8.59
N SER A 255 -7.54 -4.35 9.60
CA SER A 255 -8.36 -3.27 10.17
C SER A 255 -8.74 -2.21 9.12
N ILE A 256 -7.78 -1.75 8.31
CA ILE A 256 -8.06 -0.79 7.22
C ILE A 256 -8.95 -1.40 6.15
N ALA A 257 -8.72 -2.67 5.81
CA ALA A 257 -9.47 -3.40 4.81
C ALA A 257 -10.96 -3.56 5.21
N GLY A 258 -11.19 -3.72 6.52
CA GLY A 258 -12.52 -3.85 7.12
C GLY A 258 -13.20 -5.18 6.81
N PRO A 259 -14.45 -5.37 7.29
CA PRO A 259 -15.18 -6.61 7.07
C PRO A 259 -15.51 -6.83 5.59
N PRO A 260 -15.56 -8.10 5.15
CA PRO A 260 -15.83 -8.45 3.76
C PRO A 260 -17.20 -8.00 3.25
N GLN A 261 -18.18 -7.84 4.14
CA GLN A 261 -19.57 -7.56 3.78
C GLN A 261 -19.86 -6.07 3.51
N GLN A 262 -18.95 -5.15 3.85
CA GLN A 262 -19.19 -3.72 3.69
C GLN A 262 -18.65 -3.18 2.36
N GLN A 263 -19.48 -3.23 1.32
CA GLN A 263 -19.26 -2.55 0.03
C GLN A 263 -19.49 -1.03 0.14
N ARG A 264 -18.82 -0.37 1.09
CA ARG A 264 -18.76 1.09 1.11
C ARG A 264 -17.81 1.55 0.00
N PRO A 265 -18.13 2.66 -0.71
CA PRO A 265 -17.21 3.26 -1.66
C PRO A 265 -15.85 3.49 -1.01
N ASP A 266 -14.78 3.12 -1.72
CA ASP A 266 -13.40 3.30 -1.29
C ASP A 266 -12.70 4.34 -2.18
N PRO A 267 -13.04 5.64 -2.05
CA PRO A 267 -12.57 6.68 -2.97
C PRO A 267 -11.05 6.88 -2.92
N LYS A 268 -10.39 6.43 -1.85
CA LYS A 268 -8.93 6.51 -1.67
C LYS A 268 -8.22 5.18 -1.94
N LEU A 269 -8.96 4.15 -2.36
CA LEU A 269 -8.46 2.80 -2.61
C LEU A 269 -7.73 2.21 -1.40
N TRP A 270 -8.07 2.60 -0.17
CA TRP A 270 -7.38 2.14 1.03
C TRP A 270 -7.66 0.66 1.30
N LYS A 271 -8.91 0.24 1.16
CA LYS A 271 -9.31 -1.16 1.32
C LYS A 271 -8.75 -2.02 0.21
N LEU A 272 -8.83 -1.53 -1.04
CA LEU A 272 -8.25 -2.21 -2.21
C LEU A 272 -6.75 -2.46 -2.00
N ASN A 273 -6.00 -1.40 -1.68
CA ASN A 273 -4.56 -1.51 -1.44
C ASN A 273 -4.24 -2.41 -0.23
N ALA A 274 -5.01 -2.33 0.85
CA ALA A 274 -4.76 -3.14 2.04
C ALA A 274 -4.91 -4.64 1.75
N TRP A 275 -6.02 -5.05 1.11
CA TRP A 275 -6.21 -6.43 0.67
C TRP A 275 -5.16 -6.88 -0.33
N TYR A 276 -4.82 -6.01 -1.28
CA TYR A 276 -3.81 -6.31 -2.29
C TYR A 276 -2.43 -6.58 -1.68
N TYR A 277 -1.94 -5.68 -0.81
CA TYR A 277 -0.62 -5.84 -0.19
C TYR A 277 -0.57 -6.99 0.82
N LEU A 278 -1.67 -7.28 1.52
CA LEU A 278 -1.78 -8.50 2.33
C LEU A 278 -1.66 -9.75 1.44
N GLY A 279 -2.41 -9.81 0.34
CA GLY A 279 -2.35 -10.94 -0.59
C GLY A 279 -0.96 -11.12 -1.19
N LEU A 280 -0.32 -10.02 -1.59
CA LEU A 280 1.05 -10.04 -2.11
C LEU A 280 2.05 -10.53 -1.07
N HIS A 281 1.88 -10.14 0.20
CA HIS A 281 2.73 -10.59 1.30
C HIS A 281 2.60 -12.09 1.53
N TYR A 282 1.36 -12.58 1.65
CA TYR A 282 1.09 -14.01 1.81
C TYR A 282 1.65 -14.84 0.65
N ASP A 283 1.49 -14.37 -0.60
CA ASP A 283 2.11 -15.00 -1.76
C ASP A 283 3.64 -15.02 -1.61
N ALA A 284 4.25 -13.90 -1.25
CA ALA A 284 5.70 -13.82 -1.12
C ALA A 284 6.27 -14.74 -0.02
N VAL A 285 5.52 -15.03 1.05
CA VAL A 285 5.95 -15.95 2.12
C VAL A 285 5.47 -17.40 1.94
N GLY A 286 4.73 -17.69 0.86
CA GLY A 286 4.28 -19.05 0.51
C GLY A 286 2.94 -19.49 1.11
N ASP A 287 2.19 -18.60 1.76
CA ASP A 287 0.84 -18.89 2.25
C ASP A 287 -0.20 -18.68 1.15
N VAL A 288 -0.33 -19.69 0.29
CA VAL A 288 -1.16 -19.64 -0.92
C VAL A 288 -2.64 -19.42 -0.60
N LEU A 289 -3.16 -20.04 0.47
CA LEU A 289 -4.58 -19.95 0.83
C LEU A 289 -4.94 -18.55 1.29
N ALA A 290 -4.17 -17.97 2.23
CA ALA A 290 -4.41 -16.60 2.69
C ALA A 290 -4.19 -15.58 1.56
N ALA A 291 -3.20 -15.80 0.70
CA ALA A 291 -2.93 -14.95 -0.47
C ALA A 291 -4.14 -14.90 -1.41
N LYS A 292 -4.65 -16.09 -1.78
CA LYS A 292 -5.81 -16.23 -2.67
C LYS A 292 -7.05 -15.58 -2.09
N GLN A 293 -7.33 -15.77 -0.80
CA GLN A 293 -8.46 -15.11 -0.12
C GLN A 293 -8.33 -13.59 -0.20
N CYS A 294 -7.17 -13.03 0.15
CA CYS A 294 -6.92 -11.59 0.08
C CYS A 294 -7.05 -11.05 -1.36
N MET A 295 -6.53 -11.77 -2.36
CA MET A 295 -6.63 -11.38 -3.77
C MET A 295 -8.06 -11.42 -4.30
N LYS A 296 -8.86 -12.43 -3.92
CA LYS A 296 -10.30 -12.47 -4.24
C LYS A 296 -11.02 -11.23 -3.66
N ARG A 297 -10.72 -10.84 -2.42
CA ARG A 297 -11.28 -9.61 -1.81
C ARG A 297 -10.82 -8.34 -2.52
N ALA A 298 -9.54 -8.25 -2.87
CA ALA A 298 -9.02 -7.12 -3.63
C ALA A 298 -9.67 -7.02 -5.03
N LEU A 299 -9.88 -8.15 -5.70
CA LEU A 299 -10.54 -8.20 -7.01
C LEU A 299 -11.98 -7.68 -6.96
N LEU A 300 -12.76 -8.07 -5.94
CA LEU A 300 -14.13 -7.57 -5.74
C LEU A 300 -14.18 -6.04 -5.59
N LEU A 301 -13.19 -5.46 -4.92
CA LEU A 301 -13.08 -4.00 -4.76
C LEU A 301 -12.60 -3.30 -6.03
N ALA A 302 -11.86 -4.01 -6.89
CA ALA A 302 -11.35 -3.47 -8.14
C ALA A 302 -12.43 -3.36 -9.25
N SER A 303 -13.48 -4.19 -9.22
CA SER A 303 -14.49 -4.27 -10.29
C SER A 303 -15.30 -2.98 -10.53
N GLY A 304 -15.32 -2.05 -9.58
CA GLY A 304 -15.97 -0.74 -9.73
C GLY A 304 -15.03 0.40 -10.14
N GLY A 305 -13.76 0.10 -10.38
CA GLY A 305 -12.68 1.07 -10.54
C GLY A 305 -12.46 1.58 -11.96
N ASN A 306 -11.61 2.61 -12.07
CA ASN A 306 -11.14 3.11 -13.35
C ASN A 306 -10.04 2.18 -13.88
N ALA A 307 -10.33 1.40 -14.93
CA ALA A 307 -9.38 0.48 -15.55
C ALA A 307 -8.11 1.14 -16.13
N SER A 308 -8.05 2.48 -16.18
CA SER A 308 -6.83 3.18 -16.58
C SER A 308 -5.72 3.14 -15.52
N ASP A 309 -6.05 3.00 -14.23
CA ASP A 309 -5.06 2.87 -13.16
C ASP A 309 -4.65 1.39 -13.00
N ILE A 310 -3.34 1.16 -12.98
CA ILE A 310 -2.78 -0.19 -12.88
C ILE A 310 -3.19 -0.87 -11.57
N ILE A 311 -3.41 -0.12 -10.49
CA ILE A 311 -3.77 -0.70 -9.18
C ILE A 311 -5.07 -1.49 -9.23
N HIS A 312 -6.03 -1.10 -10.08
CA HIS A 312 -7.28 -1.84 -10.28
C HIS A 312 -7.06 -3.14 -11.06
N VAL A 313 -5.98 -3.24 -11.83
CA VAL A 313 -5.66 -4.44 -12.60
C VAL A 313 -4.80 -5.42 -11.82
N LEU A 314 -4.03 -4.96 -10.84
CA LEU A 314 -3.08 -5.82 -10.12
C LEU A 314 -3.71 -7.07 -9.47
N PRO A 315 -4.88 -7.02 -8.82
CA PRO A 315 -5.49 -8.24 -8.28
C PRO A 315 -5.84 -9.26 -9.38
N MET A 316 -6.44 -8.80 -10.48
CA MET A 316 -6.79 -9.65 -11.62
C MET A 316 -5.56 -10.25 -12.28
N LEU A 317 -4.52 -9.43 -12.48
CA LEU A 317 -3.22 -9.87 -12.99
C LEU A 317 -2.63 -10.95 -12.10
N HIS A 318 -2.59 -10.71 -10.79
CA HIS A 318 -2.03 -11.67 -9.85
C HIS A 318 -2.78 -13.01 -9.87
N MET A 319 -4.12 -12.97 -9.77
CA MET A 319 -4.94 -14.18 -9.81
C MET A 319 -4.78 -14.96 -11.13
N SER A 320 -4.62 -14.25 -12.25
CA SER A 320 -4.43 -14.87 -13.57
C SER A 320 -3.07 -15.55 -13.67
N GLN A 321 -2.00 -14.89 -13.24
CA GLN A 321 -0.65 -15.45 -13.30
C GLN A 321 -0.45 -16.64 -12.34
N ARG A 322 -1.28 -16.73 -11.30
CA ARG A 322 -1.28 -17.85 -10.35
C ARG A 322 -2.33 -18.93 -10.65
N ASN A 323 -3.16 -18.75 -11.68
CA ASN A 323 -4.28 -19.64 -12.02
C ASN A 323 -5.26 -19.88 -10.85
N TRP A 324 -5.62 -18.84 -10.09
CA TRP A 324 -6.48 -18.95 -8.90
C TRP A 324 -7.98 -18.79 -9.17
N PHE A 325 -8.42 -18.86 -10.44
CA PHE A 325 -9.83 -18.70 -10.81
C PHE A 325 -10.62 -20.01 -10.76
N ASP A 326 -9.99 -21.15 -11.02
CA ASP A 326 -10.69 -22.42 -11.29
C ASP A 326 -10.99 -23.26 -10.04
N ASP A 327 -10.62 -22.76 -8.86
CA ASP A 327 -10.80 -23.48 -7.60
C ASP A 327 -12.22 -23.29 -7.03
N GLU A 328 -13.21 -23.79 -7.78
CA GLU A 328 -14.61 -23.95 -7.35
C GLU A 328 -14.78 -25.05 -6.28
N ASP A 329 -13.71 -25.79 -5.96
CA ASP A 329 -13.69 -26.81 -4.89
C ASP A 329 -13.70 -26.20 -3.48
N ASP A 330 -13.53 -24.88 -3.35
CA ASP A 330 -13.62 -24.14 -2.08
C ASP A 330 -15.07 -23.88 -1.63
N LYS A 331 -16.07 -24.60 -2.13
CA LYS A 331 -17.45 -24.54 -1.59
C LYS A 331 -17.54 -24.92 -0.10
N ASN A 332 -16.48 -25.54 0.45
CA ASN A 332 -16.33 -25.80 1.88
C ASN A 332 -15.63 -24.67 2.67
N CYS A 333 -15.06 -23.64 2.03
CA CYS A 333 -14.31 -22.59 2.72
C CYS A 333 -15.14 -21.31 2.97
N GLU A 334 -16.30 -21.15 2.32
CA GLU A 334 -17.25 -20.06 2.65
C GLU A 334 -18.20 -20.40 3.80
N GLU A 335 -18.11 -21.62 4.37
CA GLU A 335 -18.51 -21.78 5.77
C GLU A 335 -17.45 -21.10 6.63
N GLU A 336 -17.46 -19.76 6.66
CA GLU A 336 -17.12 -19.06 7.91
C GLU A 336 -17.79 -19.85 9.02
N PRO A 337 -17.09 -20.13 10.14
CA PRO A 337 -17.65 -20.91 11.23
C PRO A 337 -19.01 -20.31 11.53
N LYS A 338 -20.07 -21.00 11.08
CA LYS A 338 -21.43 -20.59 11.30
C LYS A 338 -21.51 -20.63 12.82
N THR A 339 -21.34 -19.48 13.46
CA THR A 339 -21.76 -19.25 14.84
C THR A 339 -23.18 -19.76 14.82
N SER A 340 -23.35 -20.96 15.36
CA SER A 340 -24.47 -21.85 15.11
C SER A 340 -25.74 -21.06 15.38
N GLY A 341 -26.33 -20.58 14.29
CA GLY A 341 -27.62 -19.92 14.33
C GLY A 341 -28.58 -20.97 14.85
N VAL A 342 -29.06 -20.75 16.06
CA VAL A 342 -30.09 -21.55 16.71
C VAL A 342 -31.23 -21.70 15.72
N SER A 343 -31.26 -22.86 15.08
CA SER A 343 -32.36 -23.25 14.21
C SER A 343 -33.58 -23.37 15.10
N GLN A 344 -34.53 -22.47 14.93
CA GLN A 344 -35.87 -22.59 15.50
C GLN A 344 -36.47 -23.91 14.99
N MET A 345 -36.44 -24.97 15.79
CA MET A 345 -37.37 -26.07 15.66
C MET A 345 -37.87 -26.49 17.04
N SER A 346 -39.19 -26.40 17.16
CA SER A 346 -40.10 -27.29 17.88
C SER A 346 -39.86 -27.52 19.37
N GLU A 347 -40.85 -27.07 20.14
CA GLU A 347 -41.23 -27.60 21.46
C GLU A 347 -41.19 -29.14 21.50
N ASN A 348 -40.79 -29.65 22.66
CA ASN A 348 -40.82 -31.03 23.15
C ASN A 348 -39.55 -31.86 22.91
N ASP A 349 -38.58 -31.76 23.82
CA ASP A 349 -38.15 -32.90 24.67
C ASP A 349 -37.06 -32.49 25.68
N ALA A 350 -36.92 -33.31 26.72
CA ALA A 350 -36.28 -33.09 28.03
C ALA A 350 -34.84 -32.50 28.06
N PRO A 351 -34.45 -31.83 29.17
CA PRO A 351 -33.18 -31.11 29.28
C PRO A 351 -32.01 -32.07 29.56
N LEU A 352 -31.05 -32.10 28.64
CA LEU A 352 -29.68 -32.55 28.90
C LEU A 352 -28.77 -31.32 29.03
N PRO A 353 -27.75 -31.34 29.92
CA PRO A 353 -26.85 -30.21 30.12
C PRO A 353 -25.88 -30.09 28.94
N SER A 354 -26.18 -29.20 28.00
CA SER A 354 -25.30 -28.84 26.90
C SER A 354 -24.22 -27.85 27.36
N THR A 355 -23.04 -28.36 27.69
CA THR A 355 -21.81 -27.58 27.82
C THR A 355 -21.25 -27.29 26.43
N HIS A 356 -21.64 -26.17 25.80
CA HIS A 356 -20.83 -25.36 24.87
C HIS A 356 -21.68 -24.15 24.45
N ASP A 357 -22.01 -23.32 25.45
CA ASP A 357 -22.62 -22.03 25.24
C ASP A 357 -21.51 -21.05 24.86
N SER A 358 -21.57 -20.49 23.65
CA SER A 358 -20.60 -19.51 23.12
C SER A 358 -20.79 -18.17 23.83
N THR A 359 -20.37 -18.16 25.10
CA THR A 359 -20.36 -17.01 26.00
C THR A 359 -19.11 -16.17 25.73
N LEU A 360 -19.03 -15.55 24.56
CA LEU A 360 -18.11 -14.41 24.34
C LEU A 360 -18.47 -13.21 25.24
N ALA A 361 -19.61 -13.24 25.94
CA ALA A 361 -20.16 -12.12 26.69
C ALA A 361 -19.63 -11.96 28.14
N THR A 362 -18.79 -12.85 28.67
CA THR A 362 -18.34 -12.74 30.08
C THR A 362 -16.87 -13.07 30.31
N ASN A 363 -16.00 -12.95 29.30
CA ASN A 363 -14.57 -12.94 29.59
C ASN A 363 -14.20 -11.54 30.15
N PRO A 364 -13.96 -11.38 31.46
CA PRO A 364 -13.77 -10.06 32.11
C PRO A 364 -12.62 -9.25 31.48
N HIS A 365 -11.73 -9.93 30.77
CA HIS A 365 -10.62 -9.33 30.05
C HIS A 365 -10.99 -8.53 28.80
N TYR A 366 -12.18 -8.70 28.22
CA TYR A 366 -12.61 -7.87 27.07
C TYR A 366 -12.86 -6.41 27.45
N SER A 367 -13.08 -6.11 28.73
CA SER A 367 -13.28 -4.75 29.20
C SER A 367 -12.07 -3.84 28.98
N ALA A 368 -10.86 -4.42 28.88
CA ALA A 368 -9.62 -3.69 28.65
C ALA A 368 -9.50 -3.13 27.22
N TYR A 369 -10.31 -3.60 26.26
CA TYR A 369 -10.17 -3.27 24.83
C TYR A 369 -11.37 -2.51 24.26
N LYS A 370 -12.22 -1.92 25.11
CA LYS A 370 -13.51 -1.34 24.67
C LYS A 370 -13.38 -0.27 23.59
N ASP A 371 -12.26 0.45 23.57
CA ASP A 371 -12.03 1.56 22.64
C ASP A 371 -11.20 1.15 21.41
N ALA A 372 -10.62 -0.06 21.39
CA ALA A 372 -9.82 -0.55 20.28
C ALA A 372 -10.70 -1.01 19.10
N ASP A 373 -10.19 -0.92 17.88
CA ASP A 373 -10.88 -1.45 16.71
C ASP A 373 -11.07 -2.98 16.86
N PRO A 374 -12.31 -3.49 16.87
CA PRO A 374 -12.57 -4.92 17.07
C PRO A 374 -11.92 -5.80 15.99
N TYR A 375 -11.79 -5.31 14.74
CA TYR A 375 -11.14 -6.07 13.67
C TYR A 375 -9.63 -6.14 13.87
N PHE A 376 -9.03 -5.05 14.37
CA PHE A 376 -7.62 -5.05 14.74
C PHE A 376 -7.37 -6.06 15.86
N VAL A 377 -8.17 -6.02 16.93
CA VAL A 377 -8.02 -6.93 18.08
C VAL A 377 -8.22 -8.39 17.66
N GLN A 378 -9.28 -8.70 16.91
CA GLN A 378 -9.56 -10.07 16.46
C GLN A 378 -8.46 -10.60 15.55
N SER A 379 -8.02 -9.80 14.58
CA SER A 379 -6.92 -10.19 13.69
C SER A 379 -5.62 -10.39 14.46
N LEU A 380 -5.31 -9.50 15.40
CA LEU A 380 -4.10 -9.58 16.20
C LEU A 380 -4.11 -10.84 17.07
N GLN A 381 -5.26 -11.14 17.69
CA GLN A 381 -5.43 -12.33 18.50
C GLN A 381 -5.25 -13.61 17.67
N ALA A 382 -5.88 -13.72 16.51
CA ALA A 382 -5.76 -14.89 15.65
C ALA A 382 -4.30 -15.15 15.24
N ASP A 383 -3.60 -14.10 14.77
CA ASP A 383 -2.20 -14.22 14.36
C ASP A 383 -1.28 -14.58 15.57
N LEU A 384 -1.55 -14.06 16.77
CA LEU A 384 -0.80 -14.43 17.99
C LEU A 384 -1.10 -15.86 18.46
N GLU A 385 -2.32 -16.35 18.25
CA GLU A 385 -2.70 -17.73 18.57
C GLU A 385 -2.02 -18.74 17.64
N GLU A 386 -1.68 -18.37 16.41
CA GLU A 386 -0.90 -19.20 15.50
C GLU A 386 0.60 -19.28 15.85
N MET A 387 1.13 -18.28 16.57
CA MET A 387 2.53 -18.29 17.00
C MET A 387 2.85 -19.50 17.92
N ARG A 388 4.08 -20.02 17.78
CA ARG A 388 4.55 -21.12 18.63
C ARG A 388 4.76 -20.61 20.05
N TYR A 389 4.54 -21.49 21.02
CA TYR A 389 4.62 -21.14 22.45
C TYR A 389 5.96 -20.50 22.84
N TYR A 390 7.08 -20.97 22.29
CA TYR A 390 8.39 -20.40 22.58
C TYR A 390 8.61 -19.03 21.93
N ASP A 391 8.12 -18.81 20.70
CA ASP A 391 8.19 -17.50 20.04
C ASP A 391 7.43 -16.45 20.86
N LEU A 392 6.27 -16.81 21.41
CA LEU A 392 5.50 -15.94 22.32
C LEU A 392 6.28 -15.60 23.60
N ARG A 393 6.99 -16.58 24.19
CA ARG A 393 7.81 -16.34 25.39
C ARG A 393 9.00 -15.43 25.09
N ASP A 394 9.68 -15.66 23.98
CA ASP A 394 10.86 -14.88 23.60
C ASP A 394 10.45 -13.45 23.22
N ALA A 395 9.32 -13.29 22.52
CA ALA A 395 8.68 -12.00 22.27
C ALA A 395 8.36 -11.22 23.56
N LEU A 396 7.74 -11.87 24.55
CA LEU A 396 7.44 -11.23 25.84
C LEU A 396 8.72 -10.85 26.60
N ARG A 397 9.72 -11.73 26.62
CA ARG A 397 11.02 -11.43 27.27
C ARG A 397 11.73 -10.26 26.61
N ALA A 398 11.71 -10.16 25.27
CA ALA A 398 12.29 -9.05 24.54
C ALA A 398 11.64 -7.70 24.90
N LYS A 399 10.37 -7.72 25.34
CA LYS A 399 9.64 -6.56 25.84
C LYS A 399 9.74 -6.35 27.36
N GLY A 400 10.52 -7.17 28.07
CA GLY A 400 10.62 -7.11 29.53
C GLY A 400 9.38 -7.61 30.28
N ILE A 401 8.49 -8.34 29.61
CA ILE A 401 7.25 -8.88 30.18
C ILE A 401 7.49 -10.33 30.63
N PRO A 402 6.95 -10.78 31.78
CA PRO A 402 7.11 -12.16 32.24
C PRO A 402 6.58 -13.18 31.22
N GLY A 403 7.49 -13.99 30.66
CA GLY A 403 7.19 -15.10 29.76
C GLY A 403 6.84 -16.41 30.46
N THR A 404 6.11 -16.37 31.58
CA THR A 404 5.63 -17.55 32.32
C THR A 404 4.11 -17.66 32.24
N GLY A 405 3.56 -18.87 32.15
CA GLY A 405 2.10 -19.08 32.08
C GLY A 405 1.64 -19.95 30.92
N THR A 406 0.31 -20.07 30.80
CA THR A 406 -0.34 -20.80 29.70
C THR A 406 -0.24 -20.03 28.38
N LYS A 407 -0.38 -20.69 27.22
CA LYS A 407 -0.32 -20.02 25.91
C LYS A 407 -1.32 -18.86 25.82
N ALA A 408 -2.54 -19.06 26.32
CA ALA A 408 -3.58 -18.02 26.35
C ALA A 408 -3.17 -16.79 27.18
N GLU A 409 -2.56 -16.99 28.36
CA GLU A 409 -2.04 -15.90 29.18
C GLU A 409 -0.91 -15.13 28.48
N LEU A 410 -0.01 -15.85 27.78
CA LEU A 410 1.08 -15.23 27.02
C LEU A 410 0.52 -14.39 25.86
N VAL A 411 -0.41 -14.95 25.08
CA VAL A 411 -1.10 -14.25 23.99
C VAL A 411 -1.76 -12.98 24.53
N GLN A 412 -2.49 -13.07 25.64
CA GLN A 412 -3.20 -11.94 26.22
C GLN A 412 -2.24 -10.82 26.69
N ARG A 413 -1.15 -11.17 27.39
CA ARG A 413 -0.15 -10.17 27.83
C ARG A 413 0.53 -9.50 26.65
N LEU A 414 0.86 -10.28 25.62
CA LEU A 414 1.49 -9.76 24.42
C LEU A 414 0.51 -8.87 23.65
N MET A 415 -0.75 -9.28 23.52
CA MET A 415 -1.81 -8.51 22.88
C MET A 415 -2.00 -7.15 23.55
N LEU A 416 -2.06 -7.09 24.89
CA LEU A 416 -2.11 -5.83 25.64
C LEU A 416 -0.92 -4.91 25.30
N SER A 417 0.30 -5.46 25.33
CA SER A 417 1.51 -4.69 25.00
C SER A 417 1.49 -4.15 23.57
N LEU A 418 1.06 -4.96 22.60
CA LEU A 418 1.01 -4.56 21.19
C LEU A 418 -0.10 -3.54 20.92
N LEU A 419 -1.25 -3.64 21.60
CA LEU A 419 -2.32 -2.66 21.51
C LEU A 419 -1.90 -1.29 22.05
N THR A 420 -1.16 -1.25 23.16
CA THR A 420 -0.56 -0.02 23.69
C THR A 420 0.43 0.59 22.68
N GLU A 421 1.31 -0.22 22.08
CA GLU A 421 2.29 0.26 21.08
C GLU A 421 1.62 0.78 19.80
N ALA A 422 0.52 0.16 19.40
CA ALA A 422 -0.28 0.58 18.25
C ALA A 422 -1.17 1.81 18.53
N GLY A 423 -1.16 2.34 19.77
CA GLY A 423 -2.00 3.46 20.18
C GLY A 423 -3.50 3.15 20.09
N GLN A 424 -3.89 1.90 20.37
CA GLN A 424 -5.29 1.43 20.39
C GLN A 424 -5.89 1.41 21.81
N LEU A 425 -5.06 1.64 22.83
CA LEU A 425 -5.41 1.82 24.24
C LEU A 425 -4.96 3.23 24.64
#